data_AF-A0A1E3JTY4-F1
#
_entry.id   AF-A0A1E3JTY4-F1
#
_cell.length_a   1.000
_cell.length_b   1.000
_cell.length_c   1.000
_cell.angle_alpha   90.00
_cell.angle_beta   90.00
_cell.angle_gamma   90.00
#
_symmetry.space_group_name_H-M   'P 1'
#
loop_
_entity.id
_entity.type
_entity.pdbx_description
1 polymer ?
#
loop_
_entity_poly.entity_id
_entity_poly.type
_entity_poly.pdbx_seq_one_letter_code
_entity_poly.pdbx_strand_id
1 'polypeptide(L)'
;MLETRQTSLPSLVLASPSAPSASLLVPETNRTYGSIPHIPSLLQTQSPRSSSDPRGERPPLPRINSATPLIPRSSGLYRDLRRGHWHFPWQGHRNCRKQRSCRASGLTGSIVIMTGMLLGLVLGVMLWVYGWMGREERLSVFDLMSFIDGNFSTKGIKKMWACSHNDEMQGQNALSLALSLGYGWIEVDTHLAATPPKHHPDHVTWTLLTGHDLADLDPRKSLKMLYLDPLLAILDMNNEGWGKDGGEEWNGVYEDDPREEVVLMIDMKSDGDETWPHLQKALEPFLAKGYLTTYNTTSQTLSPGPLTIVGTGNTPLHQVFYAPLRYIFFDAPLVDLHKPHHLPATPSGPAVTIEWSPSLSPIASSKFPLQYYLAAPPTPFPAYNPFLCNLQLTAAVAHEKGIQSRWWGVLHKPGWARRRMWEVVWQSGVGVVNADELGGLESWLEGKKGVEREGFC
;
A
#
# COMPACT_ATOMS: atom_id res chain seq x y z
N MET A 1 -77.17 -24.36 10.03
CA MET A 1 -77.30 -23.31 8.99
C MET A 1 -76.37 -23.76 7.86
N LEU A 2 -76.80 -24.09 6.63
CA LEU A 2 -77.71 -23.39 5.69
C LEU A 2 -77.10 -22.04 5.28
N GLU A 3 -76.87 -21.70 4.00
CA GLU A 3 -77.15 -22.36 2.68
C GLU A 3 -75.99 -22.06 1.68
N THR A 4 -75.62 -22.93 0.71
CA THR A 4 -76.11 -23.09 -0.70
C THR A 4 -76.26 -21.77 -1.51
N ARG A 5 -75.94 -21.62 -2.81
CA ARG A 5 -75.90 -22.48 -4.03
C ARG A 5 -74.68 -22.13 -4.95
N GLN A 6 -74.09 -22.99 -5.80
CA GLN A 6 -74.57 -23.58 -7.09
C GLN A 6 -74.74 -22.49 -8.21
N THR A 7 -74.27 -22.59 -9.47
CA THR A 7 -74.35 -23.71 -10.47
C THR A 7 -73.34 -23.66 -11.66
N SER A 8 -72.82 -24.85 -12.08
CA SER A 8 -72.58 -25.42 -13.47
C SER A 8 -71.97 -24.59 -14.65
N LEU A 9 -70.92 -25.00 -15.41
CA LEU A 9 -70.62 -26.22 -16.25
C LEU A 9 -71.26 -26.24 -17.67
N PRO A 10 -70.80 -27.02 -18.70
CA PRO A 10 -69.57 -27.85 -18.89
C PRO A 10 -68.81 -27.57 -20.25
N SER A 11 -67.73 -28.26 -20.68
CA SER A 11 -67.76 -29.54 -21.46
C SER A 11 -66.37 -30.08 -21.92
N LEU A 12 -66.12 -31.40 -21.70
CA LEU A 12 -65.46 -32.44 -22.56
C LEU A 12 -64.08 -32.16 -23.26
N VAL A 13 -63.16 -33.12 -23.51
CA VAL A 13 -63.14 -34.60 -23.45
C VAL A 13 -61.71 -35.20 -23.24
N LEU A 14 -61.64 -36.53 -23.01
CA LEU A 14 -60.51 -37.50 -22.91
C LEU A 14 -59.26 -37.30 -23.84
N ALA A 15 -58.07 -37.91 -23.63
CA ALA A 15 -57.45 -38.68 -22.52
C ALA A 15 -55.91 -38.90 -22.72
N SER A 16 -55.23 -39.49 -21.72
CA SER A 16 -53.83 -40.01 -21.71
C SER A 16 -53.77 -41.48 -22.25
N PRO A 17 -52.65 -42.28 -22.23
CA PRO A 17 -51.34 -42.10 -21.56
C PRO A 17 -50.05 -42.68 -22.25
N SER A 18 -48.94 -42.72 -21.48
CA SER A 18 -47.85 -43.73 -21.46
C SER A 18 -46.57 -43.57 -22.31
N ALA A 19 -45.48 -44.18 -21.82
CA ALA A 19 -44.12 -44.23 -22.38
C ALA A 19 -43.49 -45.63 -22.18
N PRO A 20 -42.47 -46.02 -22.97
CA PRO A 20 -41.15 -46.46 -22.45
C PRO A 20 -39.97 -45.84 -23.27
N SER A 21 -38.70 -45.72 -22.87
CA SER A 21 -37.70 -46.52 -22.09
C SER A 21 -36.80 -47.46 -22.93
N ALA A 22 -35.48 -47.45 -22.65
CA ALA A 22 -34.39 -48.35 -23.11
C ALA A 22 -33.90 -48.22 -24.59
N SER A 23 -32.65 -48.53 -24.99
CA SER A 23 -31.33 -48.71 -24.29
C SER A 23 -30.13 -48.85 -25.27
N LEU A 24 -28.90 -48.60 -24.78
CA LEU A 24 -27.58 -49.19 -25.16
C LEU A 24 -27.08 -49.23 -26.64
N LEU A 25 -25.88 -48.66 -26.91
CA LEU A 25 -24.64 -49.38 -27.34
C LEU A 25 -23.43 -48.46 -27.68
N VAL A 26 -22.22 -49.02 -27.57
CA VAL A 26 -20.83 -48.47 -27.77
C VAL A 26 -19.96 -49.70 -28.15
N PRO A 27 -19.02 -49.74 -29.15
CA PRO A 27 -17.71 -49.05 -29.08
C PRO A 27 -16.94 -48.72 -30.40
N GLU A 28 -15.76 -48.07 -30.26
CA GLU A 28 -14.48 -48.16 -31.03
C GLU A 28 -14.44 -48.11 -32.58
N THR A 29 -13.36 -47.69 -33.29
CA THR A 29 -11.92 -47.43 -32.97
C THR A 29 -11.56 -45.94 -33.32
N ASN A 30 -10.38 -45.41 -33.71
CA ASN A 30 -9.03 -45.90 -34.08
C ASN A 30 -7.93 -44.78 -33.93
N ARG A 31 -6.78 -44.89 -34.62
CA ARG A 31 -5.64 -43.92 -34.63
C ARG A 31 -5.05 -43.69 -36.02
N THR A 32 -4.40 -42.53 -36.23
CA THR A 32 -3.15 -42.37 -37.04
C THR A 32 -2.38 -41.10 -36.66
N TYR A 33 -1.17 -40.88 -37.22
CA TYR A 33 -0.12 -39.96 -36.74
C TYR A 33 0.45 -39.05 -37.86
N GLY A 34 1.03 -37.89 -37.49
CA GLY A 34 1.89 -37.04 -38.34
C GLY A 34 1.17 -35.89 -39.09
N SER A 35 1.80 -34.77 -39.47
CA SER A 35 3.22 -34.34 -39.33
C SER A 35 3.37 -32.80 -39.36
N ILE A 36 4.48 -32.28 -38.82
CA ILE A 36 4.99 -30.88 -38.94
C ILE A 36 6.14 -30.94 -39.98
N PRO A 37 6.34 -30.03 -40.98
CA PRO A 37 6.71 -28.61 -40.76
C PRO A 37 6.32 -27.54 -41.85
N HIS A 38 6.32 -26.24 -41.48
CA HIS A 38 7.26 -25.20 -41.99
C HIS A 38 6.81 -23.73 -41.76
N ILE A 39 7.79 -22.84 -41.63
CA ILE A 39 7.69 -21.37 -41.66
C ILE A 39 8.32 -20.85 -42.97
N PRO A 40 7.73 -19.83 -43.62
CA PRO A 40 8.47 -18.86 -44.44
C PRO A 40 8.48 -17.45 -43.81
N SER A 41 9.47 -16.65 -44.21
CA SER A 41 9.83 -15.37 -43.58
C SER A 41 9.21 -14.12 -44.22
N LEU A 42 9.11 -13.07 -43.40
CA LEU A 42 9.28 -11.63 -43.72
C LEU A 42 9.48 -11.22 -45.20
N LEU A 43 8.70 -10.22 -45.63
CA LEU A 43 9.14 -9.25 -46.64
C LEU A 43 8.54 -7.87 -46.36
N GLN A 44 9.32 -6.81 -46.59
CA GLN A 44 8.94 -5.43 -46.34
C GLN A 44 8.41 -4.74 -47.60
N THR A 45 7.36 -3.93 -47.47
CA THR A 45 7.05 -2.80 -48.37
C THR A 45 6.65 -1.59 -47.53
N GLN A 46 6.91 -0.37 -48.02
CA GLN A 46 6.68 0.88 -47.26
C GLN A 46 5.68 1.80 -47.96
N SER A 47 4.73 2.32 -47.17
CA SER A 47 4.06 3.63 -47.36
C SER A 47 3.13 3.82 -48.57
N PRO A 48 2.25 4.86 -48.59
CA PRO A 48 2.08 5.91 -47.57
C PRO A 48 0.67 6.06 -46.95
N ARG A 49 0.64 6.52 -45.69
CA ARG A 49 -0.36 7.39 -45.03
C ARG A 49 -1.85 7.28 -45.44
N SER A 50 -2.66 6.82 -44.49
CA SER A 50 -3.86 7.57 -44.05
C SER A 50 -3.99 7.45 -42.52
N SER A 51 -4.87 8.24 -41.90
CA SER A 51 -4.86 8.51 -40.45
C SER A 51 -6.11 8.02 -39.71
N SER A 52 -5.92 7.10 -38.76
CA SER A 52 -6.73 6.99 -37.54
C SER A 52 -6.04 6.06 -36.54
N ASP A 53 -5.57 6.63 -35.43
CA ASP A 53 -4.97 5.92 -34.30
C ASP A 53 -5.95 5.97 -33.13
N PRO A 54 -6.76 4.91 -32.90
CA PRO A 54 -7.66 4.83 -31.76
C PRO A 54 -6.84 4.50 -30.51
N ARG A 55 -6.11 5.50 -30.01
CA ARG A 55 -5.37 5.39 -28.75
C ARG A 55 -6.38 5.18 -27.63
N GLY A 56 -6.53 3.92 -27.21
CA GLY A 56 -7.35 3.55 -26.07
C GLY A 56 -6.97 4.40 -24.86
N GLU A 57 -7.98 4.94 -24.20
CA GLU A 57 -7.78 5.82 -23.05
C GLU A 57 -7.00 5.06 -21.99
N ARG A 58 -5.89 5.64 -21.53
CA ARG A 58 -5.28 5.17 -20.28
C ARG A 58 -6.30 5.43 -19.19
N PRO A 59 -6.55 4.48 -18.27
CA PRO A 59 -7.36 4.79 -17.09
C PRO A 59 -6.73 6.00 -16.38
N PRO A 60 -7.56 6.89 -15.81
CA PRO A 60 -7.04 8.06 -15.09
C PRO A 60 -6.04 7.58 -14.04
N LEU A 61 -4.84 8.16 -14.06
CA LEU A 61 -3.86 7.90 -13.00
C LEU A 61 -4.51 8.28 -11.65
N PRO A 62 -4.33 7.48 -10.59
CA PRO A 62 -4.67 7.94 -9.24
C PRO A 62 -3.96 9.28 -9.03
N ARG A 63 -4.65 10.27 -8.45
CA ARG A 63 -4.13 11.64 -8.29
C ARG A 63 -2.85 11.64 -7.44
N ILE A 64 -1.69 11.48 -8.06
CA ILE A 64 -0.41 11.63 -7.36
C ILE A 64 -0.34 13.07 -6.85
N ASN A 65 0.17 13.25 -5.62
CA ASN A 65 0.46 14.56 -5.05
C ASN A 65 1.20 15.43 -6.09
N SER A 66 0.54 16.51 -6.54
CA SER A 66 0.95 17.29 -7.71
C SER A 66 2.26 18.06 -7.51
N ALA A 67 2.75 18.16 -6.27
CA ALA A 67 4.05 18.72 -5.92
C ALA A 67 5.20 17.77 -6.31
N THR A 68 5.38 17.50 -7.60
CA THR A 68 6.58 16.82 -8.11
C THR A 68 7.61 17.88 -8.52
N PRO A 69 8.83 17.90 -7.96
CA PRO A 69 9.89 18.79 -8.43
C PRO A 69 10.17 18.52 -9.90
N LEU A 70 10.05 19.54 -10.75
CA LEU A 70 10.38 19.42 -12.17
C LEU A 70 11.89 19.25 -12.34
N ILE A 71 12.35 18.00 -12.47
CA ILE A 71 13.72 17.71 -12.91
C ILE A 71 13.94 18.48 -14.23
N PRO A 72 14.90 19.41 -14.30
CA PRO A 72 15.04 20.28 -15.45
C PRO A 72 15.38 19.44 -16.69
N ARG A 73 14.60 19.63 -17.77
CA ARG A 73 14.81 18.97 -19.06
C ARG A 73 16.10 19.47 -19.73
N SER A 74 17.25 18.97 -19.28
CA SER A 74 18.54 19.20 -19.92
C SER A 74 18.59 18.51 -21.28
N SER A 75 18.35 19.30 -22.32
CA SER A 75 18.44 18.85 -23.71
C SER A 75 19.89 18.52 -24.07
N GLY A 76 20.24 17.23 -24.08
CA GLY A 76 21.44 16.74 -24.78
C GLY A 76 22.62 16.26 -23.93
N LEU A 77 22.40 15.41 -22.91
CA LEU A 77 23.48 14.54 -22.41
C LEU A 77 23.07 13.08 -22.09
N TYR A 78 21.93 12.62 -22.65
CA TYR A 78 21.48 11.24 -22.50
C TYR A 78 22.31 10.24 -23.34
N ARG A 79 23.54 9.94 -22.88
CA ARG A 79 24.27 8.75 -23.34
C ARG A 79 25.15 8.04 -22.30
N ASP A 80 25.65 8.74 -21.28
CA ASP A 80 26.57 8.13 -20.27
C ASP A 80 25.94 7.85 -18.89
N LEU A 81 24.71 8.30 -18.62
CA LEU A 81 24.00 8.02 -17.34
C LEU A 81 23.69 6.53 -17.08
N ARG A 82 24.01 5.61 -18.01
CA ARG A 82 24.02 4.15 -17.74
C ARG A 82 25.16 3.69 -16.82
N ARG A 83 26.01 4.60 -16.33
CA ARG A 83 27.10 4.31 -15.36
C ARG A 83 27.15 5.35 -14.22
N GLY A 84 26.00 5.57 -13.56
CA GLY A 84 25.86 6.57 -12.48
C GLY A 84 25.49 6.03 -11.08
N HIS A 85 25.25 4.73 -10.89
CA HIS A 85 24.93 4.18 -9.57
C HIS A 85 26.15 4.14 -8.66
N TRP A 86 26.18 4.97 -7.60
CA TRP A 86 27.13 4.87 -6.49
C TRP A 86 26.77 3.72 -5.53
N HIS A 87 26.65 2.51 -6.07
CA HIS A 87 26.71 1.30 -5.26
C HIS A 87 28.17 1.04 -4.87
N PHE A 88 28.49 1.16 -3.58
CA PHE A 88 29.67 0.50 -3.03
C PHE A 88 29.48 -1.01 -3.19
N PRO A 89 30.33 -1.72 -3.95
CA PRO A 89 30.08 -3.12 -4.27
C PRO A 89 30.49 -4.00 -3.09
N TRP A 90 29.52 -4.65 -2.43
CA TRP A 90 29.79 -5.63 -1.37
C TRP A 90 29.04 -6.95 -1.54
N GLN A 91 29.24 -7.58 -2.70
CA GLN A 91 29.06 -9.00 -2.97
C GLN A 91 29.86 -9.33 -4.24
N GLY A 92 30.68 -10.38 -4.31
CA GLY A 92 31.10 -11.34 -3.29
C GLY A 92 32.00 -12.40 -3.94
N HIS A 93 32.47 -13.41 -3.20
CA HIS A 93 33.15 -14.57 -3.83
C HIS A 93 32.80 -15.89 -3.15
N ARG A 94 32.41 -16.89 -3.96
CA ARG A 94 32.16 -18.27 -3.54
C ARG A 94 33.47 -19.08 -3.53
N ASN A 95 33.54 -20.05 -2.62
CA ASN A 95 34.32 -21.30 -2.69
C ASN A 95 35.68 -21.29 -3.43
N CYS A 96 36.77 -21.09 -2.69
CA CYS A 96 38.10 -21.55 -3.09
C CYS A 96 38.54 -22.73 -2.21
N ARG A 97 38.69 -23.93 -2.82
CA ARG A 97 39.21 -25.14 -2.15
C ARG A 97 40.67 -25.34 -2.57
N LYS A 98 41.54 -25.67 -1.59
CA LYS A 98 43.00 -25.94 -1.69
C LYS A 98 43.96 -24.72 -1.60
N GLN A 99 44.64 -24.69 -0.45
CA GLN A 99 46.05 -24.35 -0.21
C GLN A 99 46.61 -22.92 -0.37
N ARG A 100 47.20 -22.49 0.77
CA ARG A 100 48.43 -21.69 0.96
C ARG A 100 48.42 -20.18 0.64
N SER A 101 48.60 -19.43 1.73
CA SER A 101 49.31 -18.14 1.83
C SER A 101 48.69 -16.91 1.16
N CYS A 102 47.96 -16.12 1.97
CA CYS A 102 48.02 -14.66 1.86
C CYS A 102 47.79 -13.99 3.22
N ARG A 103 48.70 -13.10 3.65
CA ARG A 103 48.53 -12.17 4.79
C ARG A 103 48.15 -10.80 4.22
N ALA A 104 46.90 -10.34 4.41
CA ALA A 104 46.51 -8.92 4.57
C ALA A 104 44.98 -8.73 4.46
N SER A 105 44.30 -8.44 5.57
CA SER A 105 42.87 -8.03 5.55
C SER A 105 42.41 -7.25 6.79
N GLY A 106 43.35 -6.71 7.59
CA GLY A 106 43.03 -6.07 8.88
C GLY A 106 42.60 -4.59 8.80
N LEU A 107 42.98 -3.83 7.76
CA LEU A 107 42.76 -2.38 7.73
C LEU A 107 41.36 -1.94 7.29
N THR A 108 40.71 -2.68 6.39
CA THR A 108 39.46 -2.24 5.75
C THR A 108 38.26 -2.26 6.70
N GLY A 109 38.14 -3.27 7.56
CA GLY A 109 37.08 -3.33 8.58
C GLY A 109 37.21 -2.21 9.62
N SER A 110 38.43 -1.91 10.07
CA SER A 110 38.71 -0.85 11.04
C SER A 110 38.29 0.53 10.53
N ILE A 111 38.50 0.84 9.26
CA ILE A 111 38.12 2.13 8.68
C ILE A 111 36.60 2.33 8.70
N VAL A 112 35.81 1.29 8.35
CA VAL A 112 34.33 1.38 8.34
C VAL A 112 33.75 1.56 9.74
N ILE A 113 34.33 0.89 10.75
CA ILE A 113 33.92 1.08 12.14
C ILE A 113 34.27 2.50 12.62
N MET A 114 35.48 2.98 12.31
CA MET A 114 35.93 4.33 12.68
C MET A 114 35.11 5.43 12.00
N THR A 115 34.73 5.29 10.72
CA THR A 115 33.86 6.28 10.07
C THR A 115 32.44 6.24 10.61
N GLY A 116 31.88 5.05 10.92
CA GLY A 116 30.58 4.93 11.57
C GLY A 116 30.55 5.58 12.95
N MET A 117 31.57 5.35 13.78
CA MET A 117 31.71 5.98 15.09
C MET A 117 31.91 7.51 14.99
N LEU A 118 32.72 7.98 14.04
CA LEU A 118 32.93 9.41 13.81
C LEU A 118 31.65 10.10 13.32
N LEU A 119 30.88 9.47 12.44
CA LEU A 119 29.60 9.98 11.96
C LEU A 119 28.58 10.08 13.09
N GLY A 120 28.48 9.03 13.92
CA GLY A 120 27.62 9.01 15.11
C GLY A 120 28.01 10.08 16.15
N LEU A 121 29.31 10.33 16.33
CA LEU A 121 29.80 11.35 17.26
C LEU A 121 29.54 12.77 16.72
N VAL A 122 29.72 13.02 15.42
CA VAL A 122 29.38 14.31 14.78
C VAL A 122 27.86 14.55 14.83
N LEU A 123 27.04 13.54 14.56
CA LEU A 123 25.58 13.61 14.71
C LEU A 123 25.18 13.91 16.17
N GLY A 124 25.79 13.21 17.14
CA GLY A 124 25.55 13.45 18.57
C GLY A 124 25.90 14.87 19.01
N VAL A 125 27.04 15.41 18.55
CA VAL A 125 27.46 16.79 18.84
C VAL A 125 26.53 17.80 18.19
N MET A 126 26.10 17.61 16.93
CA MET A 126 25.12 18.52 16.30
C MET A 126 23.76 18.47 17.00
N LEU A 127 23.25 17.27 17.34
CA LEU A 127 21.99 17.11 18.07
C LEU A 127 22.04 17.77 19.46
N TRP A 128 23.21 17.81 20.10
CA TRP A 128 23.43 18.45 21.38
C TRP A 128 23.55 19.99 21.26
N VAL A 129 24.41 20.49 20.36
CA VAL A 129 24.67 21.94 20.19
C VAL A 129 23.41 22.71 19.77
N TYR A 130 22.60 22.16 18.87
CA TYR A 130 21.34 22.78 18.44
C TYR A 130 20.13 22.36 19.29
N GLY A 131 20.34 21.58 20.35
CA GLY A 131 19.30 21.05 21.24
C GLY A 131 18.62 22.08 22.15
N TRP A 132 19.22 23.25 22.38
CA TRP A 132 18.88 24.13 23.51
C TRP A 132 18.19 25.45 23.11
N MET A 133 17.06 25.39 22.40
CA MET A 133 16.02 26.42 22.47
C MET A 133 14.69 25.95 21.88
N GLY A 134 13.67 25.80 22.73
CA GLY A 134 12.31 25.44 22.31
C GLY A 134 11.45 25.07 23.51
N ARG A 135 10.52 25.97 23.89
CA ARG A 135 9.34 25.56 24.66
C ARG A 135 8.28 25.15 23.65
N GLU A 136 7.68 23.98 23.85
CA GLU A 136 6.52 23.55 23.08
C GLU A 136 5.33 23.49 24.02
N GLU A 137 4.28 24.26 23.72
CA GLU A 137 3.03 24.24 24.47
C GLU A 137 2.20 23.04 24.04
N ARG A 138 1.55 22.35 24.99
CA ARG A 138 0.63 21.25 24.67
C ARG A 138 -0.71 21.81 24.24
N LEU A 139 -1.01 21.74 22.95
CA LEU A 139 -2.39 21.83 22.46
C LEU A 139 -3.15 20.59 22.92
N SER A 140 -4.18 20.79 23.73
CA SER A 140 -5.18 19.76 24.08
C SER A 140 -6.33 19.82 23.07
N VAL A 141 -6.57 18.72 22.36
CA VAL A 141 -7.63 18.63 21.33
C VAL A 141 -8.84 17.88 21.91
N PHE A 142 -10.00 18.54 21.88
CA PHE A 142 -11.33 17.95 22.10
C PHE A 142 -11.81 17.26 20.80
N ASP A 143 -12.84 16.42 20.76
CA ASP A 143 -13.76 15.95 21.80
C ASP A 143 -14.02 14.44 21.61
N LEU A 144 -14.26 13.68 22.69
CA LEU A 144 -14.01 12.23 22.68
C LEU A 144 -15.27 11.34 22.60
N MET A 145 -16.46 11.89 22.82
CA MET A 145 -17.69 11.07 22.95
C MET A 145 -18.48 10.89 21.64
N SER A 146 -18.28 11.76 20.64
CA SER A 146 -19.04 11.73 19.38
C SER A 146 -18.87 10.45 18.54
N PHE A 147 -17.74 9.75 18.70
CA PHE A 147 -17.40 8.55 17.92
C PHE A 147 -18.23 7.31 18.30
N ILE A 148 -18.64 7.21 19.57
CA ILE A 148 -19.43 6.07 20.07
C ILE A 148 -20.94 6.31 19.84
N ASP A 149 -21.37 7.58 19.93
CA ASP A 149 -22.77 7.99 19.72
C ASP A 149 -23.12 8.27 18.24
N GLY A 150 -22.27 7.82 17.29
CA GLY A 150 -22.56 7.87 15.85
C GLY A 150 -22.54 9.26 15.21
N ASN A 151 -21.84 10.22 15.81
CA ASN A 151 -21.80 11.64 15.40
C ASN A 151 -20.38 12.10 15.02
N PHE A 152 -19.57 11.20 14.44
CA PHE A 152 -18.27 11.54 13.88
C PHE A 152 -18.43 12.19 12.50
N SER A 153 -17.94 13.41 12.36
CA SER A 153 -18.05 14.23 11.14
C SER A 153 -16.67 14.72 10.71
N THR A 154 -16.45 14.77 9.40
CA THR A 154 -15.23 15.29 8.77
C THR A 154 -15.48 16.62 8.04
N LYS A 155 -16.58 17.31 8.36
CA LYS A 155 -16.93 18.62 7.81
C LYS A 155 -15.82 19.65 8.03
N GLY A 156 -15.37 20.32 6.97
CA GLY A 156 -14.25 21.25 7.00
C GLY A 156 -12.86 20.61 7.02
N ILE A 157 -12.75 19.28 7.14
CA ILE A 157 -11.49 18.55 7.22
C ILE A 157 -11.08 18.07 5.83
N LYS A 158 -9.90 18.48 5.37
CA LYS A 158 -9.37 18.09 4.06
C LYS A 158 -8.35 16.97 4.19
N LYS A 159 -8.51 15.93 3.37
CA LYS A 159 -7.53 14.86 3.22
C LYS A 159 -6.16 15.43 2.84
N MET A 160 -5.13 15.02 3.58
CA MET A 160 -3.73 15.35 3.33
C MET A 160 -2.90 14.12 2.97
N TRP A 161 -1.81 14.37 2.26
CA TRP A 161 -0.87 13.37 1.74
C TRP A 161 0.15 12.95 2.80
N ALA A 162 -0.38 12.48 3.93
CA ALA A 162 0.37 11.99 5.08
C ALA A 162 -0.15 10.63 5.55
N CYS A 163 0.74 9.86 6.16
CA CYS A 163 0.49 8.54 6.74
C CYS A 163 0.66 8.62 8.25
N SER A 164 -0.42 8.32 8.98
CA SER A 164 -0.30 7.97 10.41
C SER A 164 0.33 6.58 10.47
N HIS A 165 1.37 6.41 11.29
CA HIS A 165 2.25 5.24 11.32
C HIS A 165 2.37 4.74 12.76
N ASN A 166 2.32 3.41 12.94
CA ASN A 166 1.98 2.77 14.21
C ASN A 166 0.73 3.42 14.86
N ASP A 167 -0.35 3.60 14.10
CA ASP A 167 -1.48 4.44 14.53
C ASP A 167 -2.11 3.92 15.84
N GLU A 168 -2.08 2.61 16.12
CA GLU A 168 -2.61 2.03 17.36
C GLU A 168 -1.88 2.47 18.65
N MET A 169 -0.70 3.09 18.50
CA MET A 169 0.03 3.76 19.59
C MET A 169 -0.62 5.10 20.00
N GLN A 170 -1.43 5.72 19.14
CA GLN A 170 -2.22 6.92 19.48
C GLN A 170 -3.37 6.60 20.47
N GLY A 171 -3.65 5.31 20.71
CA GLY A 171 -4.55 4.83 21.75
C GLY A 171 -5.90 4.34 21.22
N GLN A 172 -6.92 4.33 22.10
CA GLN A 172 -8.20 3.66 21.81
C GLN A 172 -9.06 4.38 20.76
N ASN A 173 -8.72 5.64 20.42
CA ASN A 173 -9.43 6.48 19.45
C ASN A 173 -8.51 6.90 18.28
N ALA A 174 -7.50 6.07 17.98
CA ALA A 174 -6.45 6.37 17.02
C ALA A 174 -6.97 6.76 15.62
N LEU A 175 -7.81 5.90 15.03
CA LEU A 175 -8.50 6.16 13.76
C LEU A 175 -9.22 7.53 13.74
N SER A 176 -9.96 7.87 14.81
CA SER A 176 -10.71 9.13 14.84
C SER A 176 -9.78 10.35 14.92
N LEU A 177 -8.64 10.24 15.60
CA LEU A 177 -7.61 11.28 15.66
C LEU A 177 -6.91 11.47 14.31
N ALA A 178 -6.56 10.37 13.63
CA ALA A 178 -5.97 10.42 12.30
C ALA A 178 -6.94 11.07 11.30
N LEU A 179 -8.21 10.65 11.29
CA LEU A 179 -9.23 11.24 10.41
C LEU A 179 -9.58 12.68 10.78
N SER A 180 -9.62 13.05 12.07
CA SER A 180 -9.89 14.45 12.48
C SER A 180 -8.75 15.41 12.14
N LEU A 181 -7.55 14.90 11.85
CA LEU A 181 -6.40 15.66 11.37
C LEU A 181 -6.22 15.54 9.84
N GLY A 182 -7.12 14.85 9.14
CA GLY A 182 -7.09 14.74 7.67
C GLY A 182 -6.14 13.68 7.11
N TYR A 183 -5.65 12.72 7.90
CA TYR A 183 -4.76 11.68 7.37
C TYR A 183 -5.45 10.83 6.30
N GLY A 184 -4.95 10.90 5.06
CA GLY A 184 -5.44 10.08 3.94
C GLY A 184 -4.90 8.65 3.92
N TRP A 185 -3.81 8.41 4.66
CA TRP A 185 -3.18 7.11 4.84
C TRP A 185 -3.06 6.83 6.34
N ILE A 186 -3.41 5.62 6.75
CA ILE A 186 -3.34 5.15 8.13
C ILE A 186 -2.69 3.78 8.11
N GLU A 187 -1.71 3.54 8.97
CA GLU A 187 -0.91 2.32 9.02
C GLU A 187 -0.96 1.76 10.44
N VAL A 188 -1.25 0.46 10.56
CA VAL A 188 -1.51 -0.23 11.84
C VAL A 188 -0.75 -1.55 11.92
N ASP A 189 0.03 -1.68 13.00
CA ASP A 189 0.80 -2.87 13.31
C ASP A 189 -0.12 -4.01 13.77
N THR A 190 -0.14 -5.13 13.05
CA THR A 190 -1.14 -6.19 13.23
C THR A 190 -0.51 -7.58 13.45
N HIS A 191 -0.87 -8.21 14.56
CA HIS A 191 -0.53 -9.58 14.91
C HIS A 191 -1.76 -10.51 14.82
N LEU A 192 -1.62 -11.63 14.13
CA LEU A 192 -2.50 -12.79 14.33
C LEU A 192 -2.18 -13.43 15.68
N ALA A 193 -3.19 -13.53 16.55
CA ALA A 193 -3.07 -14.09 17.91
C ALA A 193 -4.09 -15.21 18.16
N ALA A 194 -3.63 -16.29 18.80
CA ALA A 194 -4.43 -17.43 19.23
C ALA A 194 -4.96 -17.23 20.65
N THR A 195 -6.29 -17.20 20.83
CA THR A 195 -6.93 -17.21 22.15
C THR A 195 -7.48 -18.61 22.45
N PRO A 196 -6.85 -19.40 23.34
CA PRO A 196 -7.38 -20.68 23.78
C PRO A 196 -8.54 -20.51 24.77
N PRO A 197 -9.72 -21.13 24.57
CA PRO A 197 -10.83 -21.06 25.52
C PRO A 197 -10.50 -21.76 26.85
N LYS A 198 -10.82 -21.10 27.98
CA LYS A 198 -10.58 -21.60 29.35
C LYS A 198 -11.20 -22.97 29.68
N HIS A 199 -12.14 -23.45 28.87
CA HIS A 199 -12.88 -24.70 29.10
C HIS A 199 -12.87 -25.66 27.89
N HIS A 200 -12.30 -25.25 26.75
CA HIS A 200 -12.26 -26.04 25.51
C HIS A 200 -10.95 -25.74 24.74
N PRO A 201 -9.81 -26.32 25.15
CA PRO A 201 -8.50 -25.98 24.59
C PRO A 201 -8.39 -26.30 23.09
N ASP A 202 -9.19 -27.24 22.57
CA ASP A 202 -9.20 -27.67 21.17
C ASP A 202 -9.84 -26.64 20.21
N HIS A 203 -10.53 -25.62 20.73
CA HIS A 203 -11.26 -24.60 19.95
C HIS A 203 -10.58 -23.23 19.96
N VAL A 204 -9.34 -23.15 19.47
CA VAL A 204 -8.59 -21.88 19.35
C VAL A 204 -9.40 -20.83 18.58
N THR A 205 -9.63 -19.68 19.21
CA THR A 205 -10.20 -18.51 18.54
C THR A 205 -9.09 -17.58 18.10
N TRP A 206 -8.94 -17.41 16.79
CA TRP A 206 -7.95 -16.52 16.18
C TRP A 206 -8.47 -15.08 16.10
N THR A 207 -7.62 -14.10 16.37
CA THR A 207 -7.97 -12.67 16.35
C THR A 207 -6.80 -11.84 15.82
N LEU A 208 -7.10 -10.80 15.03
CA LEU A 208 -6.14 -9.80 14.59
C LEU A 208 -6.05 -8.71 15.67
N LEU A 209 -5.01 -8.78 16.51
CA LEU A 209 -4.70 -7.80 17.55
C LEU A 209 -3.71 -6.75 17.02
N THR A 210 -3.74 -5.54 17.59
CA THR A 210 -2.92 -4.41 17.13
C THR A 210 -1.84 -4.02 18.13
N GLY A 211 -0.60 -3.83 17.67
CA GLY A 211 0.53 -3.35 18.47
C GLY A 211 1.87 -3.65 17.81
N HIS A 212 2.88 -2.80 18.05
CA HIS A 212 4.20 -2.88 17.41
C HIS A 212 4.99 -4.13 17.83
N ASP A 213 5.07 -4.38 19.14
CA ASP A 213 5.70 -5.55 19.73
C ASP A 213 4.65 -6.48 20.37
N LEU A 214 4.98 -7.76 20.52
CA LEU A 214 4.14 -8.76 21.22
C LEU A 214 3.79 -8.36 22.67
N ALA A 215 4.53 -7.42 23.27
CA ALA A 215 4.28 -6.89 24.61
C ALA A 215 3.19 -5.80 24.67
N ASP A 216 2.87 -5.17 23.53
CA ASP A 216 1.83 -4.12 23.43
C ASP A 216 0.41 -4.69 23.23
N LEU A 217 0.32 -5.99 22.94
CA LEU A 217 -0.92 -6.67 22.58
C LEU A 217 -1.91 -6.76 23.74
N ASP A 218 -3.01 -6.02 23.62
CA ASP A 218 -4.16 -6.07 24.51
C ASP A 218 -5.31 -6.79 23.78
N PRO A 219 -5.94 -7.84 24.34
CA PRO A 219 -7.11 -8.49 23.75
C PRO A 219 -8.31 -7.56 23.49
N ARG A 220 -8.32 -6.35 24.06
CA ARG A 220 -9.31 -5.29 23.83
C ARG A 220 -8.95 -4.36 22.65
N LYS A 221 -7.72 -4.47 22.11
CA LYS A 221 -7.22 -3.75 20.94
C LYS A 221 -7.11 -4.72 19.75
N SER A 222 -8.21 -4.85 19.01
CA SER A 222 -8.22 -5.61 17.75
C SER A 222 -8.31 -4.67 16.55
N LEU A 223 -7.78 -5.11 15.41
CA LEU A 223 -7.90 -4.40 14.13
C LEU A 223 -9.38 -4.15 13.80
N LYS A 224 -10.24 -5.12 14.16
CA LYS A 224 -11.69 -5.00 14.02
C LYS A 224 -12.26 -3.85 14.85
N MET A 225 -11.91 -3.76 16.14
CA MET A 225 -12.47 -2.75 17.05
C MET A 225 -11.92 -1.34 16.84
N LEU A 226 -10.63 -1.19 16.55
CA LEU A 226 -9.99 0.13 16.40
C LEU A 226 -10.16 0.73 15.00
N TYR A 227 -10.23 -0.12 13.95
CA TYR A 227 -10.19 0.33 12.56
C TYR A 227 -11.40 -0.09 11.74
N LEU A 228 -11.70 -1.39 11.68
CA LEU A 228 -12.66 -1.90 10.69
C LEU A 228 -14.13 -1.59 11.07
N ASP A 229 -14.54 -1.79 12.31
CA ASP A 229 -15.91 -1.51 12.74
C ASP A 229 -16.27 -0.03 12.63
N PRO A 230 -15.41 0.93 13.06
CA PRO A 230 -15.74 2.34 12.89
C PRO A 230 -15.61 2.85 11.46
N LEU A 231 -14.64 2.37 10.65
CA LEU A 231 -14.61 2.68 9.21
C LEU A 231 -15.88 2.19 8.51
N LEU A 232 -16.34 0.98 8.84
CA LEU A 232 -17.57 0.44 8.27
C LEU A 232 -18.80 1.27 8.71
N ALA A 233 -18.87 1.70 9.97
CA ALA A 233 -19.95 2.56 10.47
C ALA A 233 -19.98 3.94 9.77
N ILE A 234 -18.82 4.58 9.57
CA ILE A 234 -18.70 5.86 8.85
C ILE A 234 -19.15 5.69 7.39
N LEU A 235 -18.71 4.61 6.71
CA LEU A 235 -19.08 4.37 5.33
C LEU A 235 -20.56 3.97 5.18
N ASP A 236 -21.11 3.18 6.11
CA ASP A 236 -22.55 2.85 6.14
C ASP A 236 -23.41 4.10 6.31
N MET A 237 -23.03 5.02 7.21
CA MET A 237 -23.70 6.30 7.42
C MET A 237 -23.60 7.20 6.18
N ASN A 238 -22.38 7.40 5.66
CA ASN A 238 -22.14 8.27 4.51
C ASN A 238 -22.79 7.73 3.23
N ASN A 239 -23.09 6.44 3.15
CA ASN A 239 -23.74 5.79 2.00
C ASN A 239 -25.17 5.31 2.31
N GLU A 240 -25.85 5.86 3.33
CA GLU A 240 -27.24 5.47 3.60
C GLU A 240 -28.13 5.81 2.40
N GLY A 241 -28.72 4.78 1.79
CA GLY A 241 -29.55 4.92 0.60
C GLY A 241 -28.81 4.84 -0.73
N TRP A 242 -27.49 4.64 -0.74
CA TRP A 242 -26.73 4.34 -1.96
C TRP A 242 -27.35 3.15 -2.71
N GLY A 243 -27.36 3.23 -4.05
CA GLY A 243 -28.03 2.27 -4.92
C GLY A 243 -29.57 2.36 -5.01
N LYS A 244 -30.28 3.08 -4.11
CA LYS A 244 -31.75 3.20 -4.18
C LYS A 244 -32.23 4.06 -5.35
N ASP A 245 -31.51 5.15 -5.63
CA ASP A 245 -31.86 6.14 -6.67
C ASP A 245 -31.03 5.96 -7.97
N GLY A 246 -30.35 4.82 -8.14
CA GLY A 246 -29.53 4.52 -9.32
C GLY A 246 -28.17 5.23 -9.39
N GLY A 247 -27.77 5.97 -8.35
CA GLY A 247 -26.42 6.56 -8.26
C GLY A 247 -25.36 5.50 -7.96
N GLU A 248 -24.39 5.32 -8.87
CA GLU A 248 -23.30 4.35 -8.76
C GLU A 248 -22.10 4.85 -7.92
N GLU A 249 -22.10 6.12 -7.49
CA GLU A 249 -20.95 6.75 -6.83
C GLU A 249 -20.99 6.66 -5.29
N TRP A 250 -19.94 6.11 -4.69
CA TRP A 250 -19.75 5.98 -3.24
C TRP A 250 -19.35 7.31 -2.58
N ASN A 251 -19.83 7.56 -1.36
CA ASN A 251 -19.29 8.60 -0.48
C ASN A 251 -18.13 8.05 0.37
N GLY A 252 -16.99 8.73 0.34
CA GLY A 252 -15.82 8.44 1.15
C GLY A 252 -15.93 8.93 2.60
N VAL A 253 -14.81 8.90 3.32
CA VAL A 253 -14.74 9.31 4.74
C VAL A 253 -14.71 10.83 4.91
N TYR A 254 -14.21 11.58 3.92
CA TYR A 254 -14.10 13.05 3.95
C TYR A 254 -15.32 13.72 3.30
N GLU A 255 -16.18 14.35 4.09
CA GLU A 255 -17.47 14.90 3.65
C GLU A 255 -17.39 16.01 2.60
N ASP A 256 -16.34 16.83 2.63
CA ASP A 256 -16.16 17.95 1.69
C ASP A 256 -15.47 17.53 0.38
N ASP A 257 -14.85 16.35 0.36
CA ASP A 257 -14.21 15.73 -0.81
C ASP A 257 -14.65 14.25 -0.93
N PRO A 258 -15.96 13.93 -1.10
CA PRO A 258 -16.53 12.59 -0.89
C PRO A 258 -16.19 11.55 -1.97
N ARG A 259 -15.29 11.87 -2.90
CA ARG A 259 -14.69 10.94 -3.88
C ARG A 259 -13.21 10.63 -3.59
N GLU A 260 -12.67 11.11 -2.47
CA GLU A 260 -11.31 10.78 -2.04
C GLU A 260 -11.30 9.51 -1.16
N GLU A 261 -10.48 8.53 -1.56
CA GLU A 261 -10.26 7.29 -0.79
C GLU A 261 -9.51 7.54 0.54
N VAL A 262 -9.70 6.66 1.52
CA VAL A 262 -8.74 6.45 2.63
C VAL A 262 -7.96 5.17 2.35
N VAL A 263 -6.66 5.17 2.65
CA VAL A 263 -5.84 3.95 2.55
C VAL A 263 -5.51 3.42 3.94
N LEU A 264 -5.93 2.19 4.23
CA LEU A 264 -5.54 1.45 5.43
C LEU A 264 -4.41 0.48 5.08
N MET A 265 -3.22 0.78 5.57
CA MET A 265 -2.05 -0.08 5.51
C MET A 265 -2.02 -0.99 6.73
N ILE A 266 -1.72 -2.27 6.54
CA ILE A 266 -1.73 -3.29 7.59
C ILE A 266 -0.36 -3.96 7.60
N ASP A 267 0.48 -3.66 8.59
CA ASP A 267 1.77 -4.33 8.76
C ASP A 267 1.55 -5.69 9.44
N MET A 268 1.76 -6.78 8.69
CA MET A 268 1.65 -8.13 9.21
C MET A 268 2.91 -8.49 10.00
N LYS A 269 2.83 -8.42 11.33
CA LYS A 269 3.94 -8.78 12.25
C LYS A 269 4.04 -10.28 12.50
N SER A 270 2.91 -11.00 12.50
CA SER A 270 2.85 -12.47 12.55
C SER A 270 3.19 -13.08 11.18
N ASP A 271 3.15 -14.41 11.05
CA ASP A 271 3.32 -15.07 9.75
C ASP A 271 2.25 -14.59 8.74
N GLY A 272 2.69 -14.22 7.54
CA GLY A 272 1.80 -13.62 6.54
C GLY A 272 0.80 -14.60 5.94
N ASP A 273 1.20 -15.85 5.71
CA ASP A 273 0.34 -16.87 5.09
C ASP A 273 -0.70 -17.41 6.08
N GLU A 274 -0.36 -17.51 7.37
CA GLU A 274 -1.32 -17.76 8.44
C GLU A 274 -2.28 -16.56 8.64
N THR A 275 -1.76 -15.32 8.59
CA THR A 275 -2.56 -14.09 8.81
C THR A 275 -3.56 -13.82 7.67
N TRP A 276 -3.18 -14.14 6.43
CA TRP A 276 -3.94 -13.79 5.22
C TRP A 276 -5.44 -14.19 5.22
N PRO A 277 -5.84 -15.46 5.46
CA PRO A 277 -7.26 -15.84 5.47
C PRO A 277 -8.06 -15.15 6.58
N HIS A 278 -7.43 -14.80 7.70
CA HIS A 278 -8.08 -14.05 8.78
C HIS A 278 -8.32 -12.59 8.39
N LEU A 279 -7.38 -11.96 7.68
CA LEU A 279 -7.58 -10.61 7.15
C LEU A 279 -8.64 -10.57 6.03
N GLN A 280 -8.60 -11.53 5.09
CA GLN A 280 -9.63 -11.63 4.04
C GLN A 280 -11.04 -11.73 4.63
N LYS A 281 -11.22 -12.56 5.66
CA LYS A 281 -12.50 -12.67 6.39
C LYS A 281 -12.89 -11.39 7.15
N ALA A 282 -11.92 -10.66 7.71
CA ALA A 282 -12.20 -9.40 8.40
C ALA A 282 -12.65 -8.27 7.45
N LEU A 283 -12.27 -8.34 6.17
CA LEU A 283 -12.61 -7.37 5.12
C LEU A 283 -13.87 -7.73 4.31
N GLU A 284 -14.40 -8.95 4.48
CA GLU A 284 -15.62 -9.44 3.80
C GLU A 284 -16.81 -8.46 3.85
N PRO A 285 -17.12 -7.76 4.98
CA PRO A 285 -18.23 -6.80 5.03
C PRO A 285 -18.06 -5.62 4.06
N PHE A 286 -16.85 -5.09 3.91
CA PHE A 286 -16.56 -3.99 2.98
C PHE A 286 -16.63 -4.46 1.53
N LEU A 287 -16.11 -5.66 1.25
CA LEU A 287 -16.14 -6.25 -0.09
C LEU A 287 -17.58 -6.50 -0.54
N ALA A 288 -18.43 -7.05 0.34
CA ALA A 288 -19.84 -7.30 0.07
C ALA A 288 -20.67 -6.02 -0.15
N LYS A 289 -20.22 -4.88 0.40
CA LYS A 289 -20.83 -3.55 0.21
C LYS A 289 -20.22 -2.74 -0.94
N GLY A 290 -19.19 -3.25 -1.62
CA GLY A 290 -18.48 -2.51 -2.68
C GLY A 290 -17.62 -1.34 -2.18
N TYR A 291 -17.27 -1.30 -0.89
CA TYR A 291 -16.46 -0.23 -0.30
C TYR A 291 -14.96 -0.37 -0.53
N LEU A 292 -14.49 -1.52 -1.00
CA LEU A 292 -13.07 -1.73 -1.28
C LEU A 292 -12.71 -1.33 -2.71
N THR A 293 -11.60 -0.61 -2.89
CA THR A 293 -10.92 -0.58 -4.19
C THR A 293 -10.51 -1.99 -4.58
N THR A 294 -10.87 -2.43 -5.78
CA THR A 294 -10.57 -3.77 -6.27
C THR A 294 -9.91 -3.77 -7.65
N TYR A 295 -9.10 -4.78 -7.93
CA TYR A 295 -8.51 -5.04 -9.23
C TYR A 295 -8.82 -6.46 -9.70
N ASN A 296 -9.54 -6.58 -10.81
CA ASN A 296 -9.83 -7.86 -11.47
C ASN A 296 -8.67 -8.20 -12.40
N THR A 297 -7.93 -9.27 -12.12
CA THR A 297 -6.72 -9.62 -12.91
C THR A 297 -7.04 -10.17 -14.29
N THR A 298 -8.26 -10.69 -14.50
CA THR A 298 -8.69 -11.28 -15.77
C THR A 298 -9.15 -10.21 -16.77
N SER A 299 -9.91 -9.22 -16.33
CA SER A 299 -10.29 -8.06 -17.16
C SER A 299 -9.29 -6.91 -17.12
N GLN A 300 -8.27 -7.01 -16.24
CA GLN A 300 -7.27 -5.98 -15.96
C GLN A 300 -7.86 -4.63 -15.49
N THR A 301 -9.07 -4.66 -14.93
CA THR A 301 -9.83 -3.48 -14.53
C THR A 301 -9.59 -3.13 -13.06
N LEU A 302 -9.32 -1.85 -12.77
CA LEU A 302 -9.35 -1.29 -11.42
C LEU A 302 -10.71 -0.62 -11.20
N SER A 303 -11.39 -0.97 -10.11
CA SER A 303 -12.63 -0.35 -9.64
C SER A 303 -12.35 0.37 -8.31
N PRO A 304 -12.28 1.71 -8.29
CA PRO A 304 -12.03 2.47 -7.06
C PRO A 304 -13.17 2.38 -6.05
N GLY A 305 -12.84 2.29 -4.77
CA GLY A 305 -13.76 2.35 -3.64
C GLY A 305 -13.32 3.42 -2.61
N PRO A 306 -14.16 3.74 -1.61
CA PRO A 306 -13.83 4.68 -0.55
C PRO A 306 -12.68 4.21 0.36
N LEU A 307 -12.37 2.92 0.39
CA LEU A 307 -11.31 2.32 1.20
C LEU A 307 -10.38 1.45 0.34
N THR A 308 -9.08 1.75 0.35
CA THR A 308 -8.04 0.91 -0.25
C THR A 308 -7.26 0.21 0.86
N ILE A 309 -7.10 -1.11 0.77
CA ILE A 309 -6.30 -1.88 1.73
C ILE A 309 -4.93 -2.19 1.14
N VAL A 310 -3.86 -1.95 1.90
CA VAL A 310 -2.49 -2.34 1.53
C VAL A 310 -1.88 -3.22 2.61
N GLY A 311 -1.45 -4.43 2.27
CA GLY A 311 -0.61 -5.22 3.15
C GLY A 311 0.85 -4.79 3.07
N THR A 312 1.48 -4.60 4.23
CA THR A 312 2.93 -4.42 4.39
C THR A 312 3.48 -5.43 5.42
N GLY A 313 4.71 -5.27 5.89
CA GLY A 313 5.35 -6.25 6.78
C GLY A 313 5.53 -7.62 6.11
N ASN A 314 5.14 -8.71 6.79
CA ASN A 314 5.24 -10.08 6.27
C ASN A 314 4.17 -10.44 5.22
N THR A 315 3.44 -9.46 4.65
CA THR A 315 2.34 -9.72 3.70
C THR A 315 2.74 -10.69 2.57
N PRO A 316 1.98 -11.76 2.31
CA PRO A 316 2.34 -12.77 1.33
C PRO A 316 2.09 -12.28 -0.10
N LEU A 317 3.12 -11.64 -0.69
CA LEU A 317 3.12 -11.12 -2.06
C LEU A 317 2.60 -12.11 -3.11
N HIS A 318 2.83 -13.42 -2.91
CA HIS A 318 2.33 -14.44 -3.84
C HIS A 318 0.81 -14.58 -3.82
N GLN A 319 0.17 -14.51 -2.63
CA GLN A 319 -1.29 -14.50 -2.52
C GLN A 319 -1.87 -13.18 -3.06
N VAL A 320 -1.21 -12.04 -2.81
CA VAL A 320 -1.59 -10.75 -3.42
C VAL A 320 -1.52 -10.79 -4.96
N PHE A 321 -0.44 -11.36 -5.50
CA PHE A 321 -0.20 -11.39 -6.94
C PHE A 321 -1.17 -12.32 -7.67
N TYR A 322 -1.43 -13.52 -7.14
CA TYR A 322 -2.29 -14.53 -7.75
C TYR A 322 -3.79 -14.41 -7.41
N ALA A 323 -4.20 -13.48 -6.53
CA ALA A 323 -5.61 -13.21 -6.27
C ALA A 323 -6.36 -12.78 -7.56
N PRO A 324 -7.40 -13.51 -8.01
CA PRO A 324 -8.11 -13.19 -9.26
C PRO A 324 -8.96 -11.90 -9.15
N LEU A 325 -9.44 -11.61 -7.94
CA LEU A 325 -9.95 -10.31 -7.53
C LEU A 325 -9.10 -9.83 -6.35
N ARG A 326 -8.25 -8.84 -6.59
CA ARG A 326 -7.36 -8.25 -5.59
C ARG A 326 -8.06 -7.06 -4.92
N TYR A 327 -8.35 -7.18 -3.63
CA TYR A 327 -8.88 -6.09 -2.78
C TYR A 327 -7.96 -5.76 -1.60
N ILE A 328 -6.78 -6.40 -1.56
CA ILE A 328 -5.64 -6.09 -0.69
C ILE A 328 -4.45 -5.95 -1.64
N PHE A 329 -3.83 -4.78 -1.67
CA PHE A 329 -2.64 -4.47 -2.48
C PHE A 329 -1.36 -4.66 -1.66
N PHE A 330 -0.17 -4.51 -2.28
CA PHE A 330 1.11 -4.77 -1.63
C PHE A 330 1.98 -3.50 -1.53
N ASP A 331 2.57 -3.23 -0.36
CA ASP A 331 3.55 -2.16 -0.16
C ASP A 331 4.92 -2.52 -0.76
N ALA A 332 5.26 -1.97 -1.93
CA ALA A 332 6.46 -2.37 -2.67
C ALA A 332 7.78 -1.86 -2.03
N PRO A 333 8.92 -2.55 -2.22
CA PRO A 333 10.20 -2.14 -1.66
C PRO A 333 10.77 -0.90 -2.38
N LEU A 334 10.57 0.29 -1.82
CA LEU A 334 10.87 1.58 -2.48
C LEU A 334 12.29 1.70 -3.05
N VAL A 335 13.30 1.18 -2.34
CA VAL A 335 14.72 1.23 -2.76
C VAL A 335 14.98 0.36 -4.00
N ASP A 336 14.29 -0.76 -4.13
CA ASP A 336 14.45 -1.73 -5.21
C ASP A 336 13.32 -1.65 -6.27
N LEU A 337 12.44 -0.65 -6.18
CA LEU A 337 11.28 -0.45 -7.06
C LEU A 337 11.64 -0.33 -8.55
N HIS A 338 12.89 0.06 -8.85
CA HIS A 338 13.45 0.14 -10.21
C HIS A 338 13.90 -1.22 -10.78
N LYS A 339 13.81 -2.31 -10.02
CA LYS A 339 14.24 -3.66 -10.41
C LYS A 339 13.02 -4.58 -10.59
N PRO A 340 13.04 -5.48 -11.59
CA PRO A 340 12.10 -6.60 -11.63
C PRO A 340 12.32 -7.49 -10.40
N HIS A 341 11.23 -7.92 -9.75
CA HIS A 341 11.29 -8.84 -8.62
C HIS A 341 10.99 -10.27 -9.08
N HIS A 342 11.73 -11.27 -8.58
CA HIS A 342 11.50 -12.66 -8.94
C HIS A 342 10.72 -13.39 -7.83
N LEU A 343 9.45 -13.66 -8.10
CA LEU A 343 8.58 -14.44 -7.25
C LEU A 343 8.80 -15.94 -7.53
N PRO A 344 9.19 -16.76 -6.54
CA PRO A 344 9.35 -18.19 -6.72
C PRO A 344 8.00 -18.89 -6.92
N ALA A 345 8.03 -20.16 -7.35
CA ALA A 345 6.82 -20.98 -7.40
C ALA A 345 6.28 -21.25 -5.98
N THR A 346 4.97 -21.16 -5.82
CA THR A 346 4.23 -21.29 -4.56
C THR A 346 2.95 -22.12 -4.78
N PRO A 347 2.22 -22.53 -3.74
CA PRO A 347 0.91 -23.17 -3.90
C PRO A 347 -0.10 -22.32 -4.69
N SER A 348 0.02 -20.99 -4.67
CA SER A 348 -0.85 -20.07 -5.41
C SER A 348 -0.49 -19.90 -6.89
N GLY A 349 0.73 -20.26 -7.33
CA GLY A 349 1.13 -20.07 -8.72
C GLY A 349 2.60 -20.39 -9.07
N PRO A 350 2.93 -20.43 -10.37
CA PRO A 350 4.28 -20.74 -10.87
C PRO A 350 5.31 -19.66 -10.50
N ALA A 351 6.59 -19.91 -10.77
CA ALA A 351 7.60 -18.87 -10.65
C ALA A 351 7.41 -17.81 -11.75
N VAL A 352 7.54 -16.52 -11.39
CA VAL A 352 7.32 -15.39 -12.30
C VAL A 352 8.25 -14.22 -11.94
N THR A 353 8.63 -13.42 -12.94
CA THR A 353 9.30 -12.13 -12.69
C THR A 353 8.27 -11.03 -12.86
N ILE A 354 8.05 -10.25 -11.80
CA ILE A 354 7.05 -9.18 -11.73
C ILE A 354 7.70 -7.81 -11.94
N GLU A 355 6.96 -6.93 -12.60
CA GLU A 355 7.23 -5.49 -12.63
C GLU A 355 6.27 -4.79 -11.66
N TRP A 356 6.80 -3.89 -10.84
CA TRP A 356 5.96 -3.10 -9.92
C TRP A 356 5.07 -2.13 -10.70
N SER A 357 3.77 -2.18 -10.43
CA SER A 357 2.69 -1.39 -11.04
C SER A 357 1.69 -0.93 -9.97
N PRO A 358 0.91 0.14 -10.18
CA PRO A 358 -0.02 0.66 -9.18
C PRO A 358 -1.21 -0.26 -8.93
N SER A 359 -1.54 -1.16 -9.87
CA SER A 359 -2.58 -2.19 -9.70
C SER A 359 -2.13 -3.41 -8.87
N LEU A 360 -0.83 -3.52 -8.56
CA LEU A 360 -0.29 -4.45 -7.57
C LEU A 360 0.08 -3.72 -6.27
N SER A 361 0.69 -2.55 -6.43
CA SER A 361 1.32 -1.76 -5.37
C SER A 361 1.06 -0.26 -5.58
N PRO A 362 -0.01 0.31 -5.03
CA PRO A 362 -0.29 1.75 -5.12
C PRO A 362 0.71 2.59 -4.33
N ILE A 363 1.45 1.98 -3.40
CA ILE A 363 2.53 2.58 -2.61
C ILE A 363 3.77 1.69 -2.61
N ALA A 364 4.92 2.33 -2.39
CA ALA A 364 6.18 1.71 -2.09
C ALA A 364 6.84 2.44 -0.90
N SER A 365 7.14 1.69 0.15
CA SER A 365 7.73 2.21 1.39
C SER A 365 9.16 1.70 1.63
N SER A 366 9.91 2.41 2.47
CA SER A 366 11.14 1.88 3.08
C SER A 366 11.51 2.64 4.36
N LYS A 367 12.31 2.00 5.23
CA LYS A 367 12.90 2.65 6.41
C LYS A 367 13.92 3.68 5.97
N PHE A 368 13.80 4.92 6.45
CA PHE A 368 14.69 6.02 6.12
C PHE A 368 16.15 5.71 6.54
N PRO A 369 17.09 5.49 5.59
CA PRO A 369 18.45 5.06 5.90
C PRO A 369 19.25 6.12 6.66
N LEU A 370 20.08 5.69 7.62
CA LEU A 370 20.89 6.57 8.48
C LEU A 370 21.78 7.56 7.68
N GLN A 371 22.25 7.16 6.50
CA GLN A 371 23.05 8.02 5.62
C GLN A 371 22.29 9.27 5.12
N TYR A 372 20.96 9.22 4.98
CA TYR A 372 20.16 10.36 4.49
C TYR A 372 19.85 11.40 5.57
N TYR A 373 20.25 11.18 6.83
CA TYR A 373 20.31 12.27 7.81
C TYR A 373 21.34 13.34 7.40
N LEU A 374 22.32 12.98 6.56
CA LEU A 374 23.25 13.92 5.93
C LEU A 374 22.59 14.75 4.81
N ALA A 375 21.35 14.45 4.40
CA ALA A 375 20.55 15.32 3.54
C ALA A 375 20.00 16.56 4.28
N ALA A 376 20.17 16.64 5.61
CA ALA A 376 19.80 17.76 6.46
C ALA A 376 21.00 18.63 6.89
N PRO A 377 21.93 19.06 6.01
CA PRO A 377 23.09 19.81 6.46
C PRO A 377 22.68 21.17 7.06
N PRO A 378 23.51 21.76 7.95
CA PRO A 378 23.35 23.13 8.40
C PRO A 378 23.47 24.12 7.24
N THR A 379 22.95 25.33 7.43
CA THR A 379 23.37 26.48 6.62
C THR A 379 24.77 26.93 7.07
N PRO A 380 25.68 27.35 6.16
CA PRO A 380 25.58 27.43 4.70
C PRO A 380 26.43 26.36 3.99
N PHE A 381 25.99 25.09 4.00
CA PHE A 381 26.55 24.08 3.09
C PHE A 381 26.07 24.30 1.63
N PRO A 382 26.79 23.79 0.61
CA PRO A 382 26.60 24.22 -0.78
C PRO A 382 25.27 23.78 -1.40
N ALA A 383 24.88 24.43 -2.49
CA ALA A 383 23.61 24.22 -3.18
C ALA A 383 23.38 22.81 -3.75
N TYR A 384 24.39 21.94 -3.82
CA TYR A 384 24.23 20.56 -4.28
C TYR A 384 24.24 19.58 -3.08
N ASN A 385 23.17 18.78 -2.95
CA ASN A 385 22.98 17.85 -1.84
C ASN A 385 22.73 16.42 -2.37
N PRO A 386 23.79 15.58 -2.51
CA PRO A 386 23.66 14.27 -3.18
C PRO A 386 22.71 13.30 -2.46
N PHE A 387 22.53 13.44 -1.15
CA PHE A 387 21.59 12.61 -0.38
C PHE A 387 20.14 13.01 -0.67
N LEU A 388 19.84 14.31 -0.76
CA LEU A 388 18.53 14.79 -1.21
C LEU A 388 18.27 14.39 -2.68
N CYS A 389 19.27 14.48 -3.55
CA CYS A 389 19.13 14.07 -4.95
C CYS A 389 18.83 12.57 -5.10
N ASN A 390 19.41 11.71 -4.27
CA ASN A 390 19.10 10.28 -4.32
C ASN A 390 17.70 9.98 -3.75
N LEU A 391 17.23 10.73 -2.75
CA LEU A 391 15.84 10.67 -2.30
C LEU A 391 14.86 11.15 -3.38
N GLN A 392 15.16 12.26 -4.07
CA GLN A 392 14.35 12.79 -5.19
C GLN A 392 14.29 11.81 -6.37
N LEU A 393 15.43 11.20 -6.75
CA LEU A 393 15.47 10.14 -7.77
C LEU A 393 14.60 8.95 -7.37
N THR A 394 14.64 8.55 -6.10
CA THR A 394 13.81 7.44 -5.60
C THR A 394 12.31 7.75 -5.67
N ALA A 395 11.90 8.97 -5.31
CA ALA A 395 10.52 9.42 -5.45
C ALA A 395 10.08 9.55 -6.92
N ALA A 396 10.96 10.03 -7.80
CA ALA A 396 10.70 10.16 -9.24
C ALA A 396 10.49 8.80 -9.92
N VAL A 397 11.25 7.77 -9.55
CA VAL A 397 11.04 6.38 -10.03
C VAL A 397 9.67 5.83 -9.62
N ALA A 398 9.22 6.10 -8.39
CA ALA A 398 7.89 5.71 -7.95
C ALA A 398 6.80 6.46 -8.73
N HIS A 399 6.94 7.79 -8.88
CA HIS A 399 6.04 8.64 -9.65
C HIS A 399 5.94 8.21 -11.13
N GLU A 400 7.05 7.87 -11.80
CA GLU A 400 7.06 7.39 -13.20
C GLU A 400 6.28 6.06 -13.35
N LYS A 401 6.34 5.18 -12.34
CA LYS A 401 5.52 3.96 -12.27
C LYS A 401 4.07 4.22 -11.85
N GLY A 402 3.70 5.43 -11.43
CA GLY A 402 2.36 5.77 -10.92
C GLY A 402 2.13 5.35 -9.46
N ILE A 403 3.21 5.08 -8.71
CA ILE A 403 3.22 4.51 -7.37
C ILE A 403 3.58 5.60 -6.36
N GLN A 404 2.89 5.66 -5.21
CA GLN A 404 3.27 6.58 -4.13
C GLN A 404 4.56 6.13 -3.47
N SER A 405 5.41 7.08 -3.07
CA SER A 405 6.58 6.79 -2.22
C SER A 405 6.29 7.17 -0.77
N ARG A 406 6.85 6.43 0.20
CA ARG A 406 6.83 6.75 1.64
C ARG A 406 8.16 6.38 2.31
N TRP A 407 8.63 7.22 3.23
CA TRP A 407 9.78 6.93 4.09
C TRP A 407 9.36 6.92 5.56
N TRP A 408 9.54 5.80 6.25
CA TRP A 408 9.20 5.65 7.68
C TRP A 408 10.45 5.60 8.57
N GLY A 409 10.29 5.75 9.88
CA GLY A 409 11.42 5.69 10.84
C GLY A 409 12.37 6.90 10.77
N VAL A 410 11.82 8.09 10.50
CA VAL A 410 12.54 9.36 10.71
C VAL A 410 12.64 9.69 12.20
N LEU A 411 13.64 10.47 12.60
CA LEU A 411 13.93 10.76 14.01
C LEU A 411 12.79 11.52 14.70
N HIS A 412 12.14 10.88 15.67
CA HIS A 412 11.00 11.47 16.40
C HIS A 412 11.40 12.60 17.37
N LYS A 413 12.61 12.59 17.95
CA LYS A 413 13.06 13.59 18.96
C LYS A 413 14.56 13.92 18.82
N PRO A 414 15.00 15.17 19.08
CA PRO A 414 14.22 16.34 19.51
C PRO A 414 13.33 16.93 18.40
N GLY A 415 12.31 17.71 18.77
CA GLY A 415 11.27 18.19 17.85
C GLY A 415 11.78 19.05 16.68
N TRP A 416 12.87 19.82 16.87
CA TRP A 416 13.50 20.56 15.77
C TRP A 416 14.15 19.63 14.74
N ALA A 417 14.76 18.52 15.18
CA ALA A 417 15.38 17.54 14.30
C ALA A 417 14.30 16.75 13.55
N ARG A 418 13.20 16.39 14.23
CA ARG A 418 12.00 15.82 13.59
C ARG A 418 11.48 16.72 12.46
N ARG A 419 11.24 18.01 12.74
CA ARG A 419 10.80 19.00 11.74
C ARG A 419 11.79 19.14 10.57
N ARG A 420 13.10 19.07 10.83
CA ARG A 420 14.13 19.08 9.78
C ARG A 420 14.14 17.80 8.93
N MET A 421 13.80 16.64 9.49
CA MET A 421 13.64 15.40 8.72
C MET A 421 12.35 15.39 7.88
N TRP A 422 11.25 15.95 8.40
CA TRP A 422 10.03 16.20 7.60
C TRP A 422 10.32 17.11 6.41
N GLU A 423 11.11 18.18 6.62
CA GLU A 423 11.58 19.04 5.52
C GLU A 423 12.32 18.25 4.45
N VAL A 424 13.33 17.44 4.82
CA VAL A 424 14.11 16.61 3.86
C VAL A 424 13.22 15.64 3.08
N VAL A 425 12.30 14.94 3.76
CA VAL A 425 11.40 13.96 3.14
C VAL A 425 10.37 14.63 2.23
N TRP A 426 9.89 15.83 2.58
CA TRP A 426 8.98 16.61 1.74
C TRP A 426 9.70 17.24 0.53
N GLN A 427 10.88 17.84 0.72
CA GLN A 427 11.75 18.36 -0.34
C GLN A 427 12.21 17.27 -1.32
N SER A 428 12.20 16.00 -0.90
CA SER A 428 12.52 14.88 -1.77
C SER A 428 11.39 14.48 -2.73
N GLY A 429 10.29 15.23 -2.81
CA GLY A 429 9.20 14.90 -3.73
C GLY A 429 8.38 13.67 -3.33
N VAL A 430 8.45 13.22 -2.07
CA VAL A 430 7.75 12.02 -1.60
C VAL A 430 6.24 12.09 -1.85
N GLY A 431 5.61 10.95 -2.15
CA GLY A 431 4.16 10.87 -2.34
C GLY A 431 3.39 11.12 -1.05
N VAL A 432 3.77 10.38 0.01
CA VAL A 432 3.13 10.40 1.33
C VAL A 432 4.18 10.63 2.42
N VAL A 433 3.96 11.63 3.29
CA VAL A 433 4.84 11.94 4.43
C VAL A 433 4.43 11.12 5.66
N ASN A 434 5.38 10.46 6.32
CA ASN A 434 5.11 9.58 7.47
C ASN A 434 5.08 10.36 8.81
N ALA A 435 4.14 10.01 9.70
CA ALA A 435 3.92 10.69 10.97
C ALA A 435 3.67 9.70 12.12
N ASP A 436 4.43 9.85 13.21
CA ASP A 436 4.19 9.19 14.49
C ASP A 436 3.65 10.20 15.55
N GLU A 437 3.71 11.50 15.25
CA GLU A 437 3.20 12.58 16.12
C GLU A 437 2.27 13.51 15.32
N LEU A 438 0.98 13.13 15.30
CA LEU A 438 0.08 13.45 14.20
C LEU A 438 -0.24 14.94 14.03
N GLY A 439 -0.69 15.61 15.09
CA GLY A 439 -0.97 17.06 15.07
C GLY A 439 0.30 17.89 14.83
N GLY A 440 1.47 17.35 15.20
CA GLY A 440 2.75 17.99 14.95
C GLY A 440 3.11 18.05 13.46
N LEU A 441 2.76 17.03 12.68
CA LEU A 441 2.96 17.04 11.22
C LEU A 441 1.83 17.79 10.51
N GLU A 442 0.57 17.63 10.93
CA GLU A 442 -0.58 18.36 10.37
C GLU A 442 -0.32 19.87 10.36
N SER A 443 -0.03 20.46 11.52
CA SER A 443 0.20 21.90 11.66
C SER A 443 1.49 22.37 10.96
N TRP A 444 2.42 21.45 10.67
CA TRP A 444 3.62 21.72 9.86
C TRP A 444 3.30 21.68 8.35
N LEU A 445 2.45 20.76 7.89
CA LEU A 445 1.97 20.67 6.51
C LEU A 445 1.00 21.82 6.16
N GLU A 446 0.24 22.34 7.12
CA GLU A 446 -0.55 23.56 6.94
C GLU A 446 0.35 24.73 6.51
N GLY A 447 1.49 24.90 7.19
CA GLY A 447 2.55 25.85 6.83
C GLY A 447 3.29 25.56 5.52
N LYS A 448 2.92 24.50 4.78
CA LYS A 448 3.43 24.17 3.43
C LYS A 448 2.41 24.37 2.32
N LYS A 449 1.16 24.77 2.63
CA LYS A 449 0.16 25.07 1.59
C LYS A 449 0.63 26.21 0.68
N GLY A 450 0.69 25.94 -0.62
CA GLY A 450 1.18 26.90 -1.64
C GLY A 450 2.70 27.09 -1.68
N VAL A 451 3.48 26.33 -0.90
CA VAL A 451 4.95 26.38 -0.93
C VAL A 451 5.47 25.33 -1.92
N GLU A 452 6.30 25.74 -2.88
CA GLU A 452 6.95 24.80 -3.82
C GLU A 452 8.05 23.98 -3.13
N ARG A 453 8.26 22.75 -3.60
CA ARG A 453 9.28 21.83 -3.06
C ARG A 453 10.68 22.22 -3.54
N GLU A 454 11.28 23.19 -2.85
CA GLU A 454 12.67 23.61 -3.04
C GLU A 454 13.65 22.46 -2.75
N GLY A 455 14.49 22.11 -3.73
CA GLY A 455 15.58 21.14 -3.56
C GLY A 455 16.47 21.11 -4.79
N PHE A 456 17.74 21.46 -4.63
CA PHE A 456 18.68 21.67 -5.73
C PHE A 456 19.55 20.44 -6.02
N CYS A 457 19.52 20.02 -7.29
CA CYS A 457 20.22 18.87 -7.88
C CYS A 457 20.56 19.16 -9.35
#